data_AF-A0A1H8MVQ3-F1
#
_entry.id   AF-A0A1H8MVQ3-F1
#
_cell.length_a   1.000
_cell.length_b   1.000
_cell.length_c   1.000
_cell.angle_alpha   90.00
_cell.angle_beta   90.00
_cell.angle_gamma   90.00
#
_symmetry.space_group_name_H-M   'P 1'
#
loop_
_entity.id
_entity.type
_entity.pdbx_description
1 polymer ?
#
loop_
_entity_poly.entity_id
_entity_poly.type
_entity_poly.pdbx_seq_one_letter_code
_entity_poly.pdbx_strand_id
1 'polypeptide(L)'
;MDQHVRQQAEVVRQFNRFYTVHLGLLRGRYLDTDYSLSESRMMYELSQSPGCTANHLRTKLGLDAGYMSRMVRSLTERGLIEGVRSARDKRATLLSLTANGQAVIADINHRVSSETVRMLDQLGETQRAELLAAMSKVREILSPPSTHLVRATAAQLNDARHLLYEYFDVIGVVLRDDDDAIRAFLDDDSSAMWIAYVDGAAAGCVAMRPLPDIAGAVECKRLYVADRYRRRGLSQALMRALEEHAARAGHTSVYLDTKDDLRAAIGLYDRLGYERCERYNDNPQATIFMRKRLG
;
A
#
# COMPACT_ATOMS: atom_id res chain seq x y z
N MET A 1 18.87 25.22 -2.12
CA MET A 1 18.35 24.28 -3.13
C MET A 1 19.37 24.24 -4.25
N ASP A 2 19.99 23.07 -4.44
CA ASP A 2 21.14 22.86 -5.31
C ASP A 2 20.88 23.32 -6.76
N GLN A 3 21.85 23.99 -7.38
CA GLN A 3 21.78 24.44 -8.78
C GLN A 3 21.51 23.26 -9.72
N HIS A 4 22.00 22.06 -9.35
CA HIS A 4 21.74 20.82 -10.05
C HIS A 4 20.25 20.44 -10.07
N VAL A 5 19.57 20.52 -8.92
CA VAL A 5 18.14 20.18 -8.78
C VAL A 5 17.26 21.16 -9.57
N ARG A 6 17.64 22.44 -9.63
CA ARG A 6 16.92 23.44 -10.44
C ARG A 6 16.98 23.13 -11.94
N GLN A 7 18.14 22.65 -12.41
CA GLN A 7 18.33 22.27 -13.82
C GLN A 7 17.56 20.99 -14.15
N GLN A 8 17.59 19.98 -13.28
CA GLN A 8 16.78 18.76 -13.43
C GLN A 8 15.27 19.07 -13.46
N ALA A 9 14.81 19.98 -12.59
CA ALA A 9 13.40 20.40 -12.56
C ALA A 9 12.95 21.05 -13.88
N GLU A 10 13.84 21.72 -14.60
CA GLU A 10 13.52 22.32 -15.90
C GLU A 10 13.26 21.24 -16.96
N VAL A 11 14.06 20.17 -17.01
CA VAL A 11 13.83 19.03 -17.91
C VAL A 11 12.44 18.42 -17.67
N VAL A 12 12.08 18.21 -16.40
CA VAL A 12 10.75 17.68 -16.03
C VAL A 12 9.63 18.64 -16.45
N ARG A 13 9.79 19.95 -16.23
CA ARG A 13 8.79 20.95 -16.64
C ARG A 13 8.59 20.98 -18.16
N GLN A 14 9.67 20.90 -18.92
CA GLN A 14 9.63 20.87 -20.39
C GLN A 14 8.91 19.61 -20.88
N PHE A 15 9.24 18.45 -20.35
CA PHE A 15 8.54 17.20 -20.65
C PHE A 15 7.04 17.30 -20.33
N ASN A 16 6.67 17.76 -19.12
CA ASN A 16 5.28 17.85 -18.71
C ASN A 16 4.46 18.81 -19.60
N ARG A 17 5.04 19.95 -20.01
CA ARG A 17 4.41 20.89 -20.94
C ARG A 17 4.20 20.27 -22.32
N PHE A 18 5.24 19.63 -22.86
CA PHE A 18 5.15 18.90 -24.13
C PHE A 18 4.07 17.81 -24.06
N TYR A 19 4.09 16.99 -23.02
CA TYR A 19 3.19 15.85 -22.88
C TYR A 19 1.74 16.27 -22.62
N THR A 20 1.51 17.39 -21.92
CA THR A 20 0.16 17.94 -21.70
C THR A 20 -0.50 18.37 -23.01
N VAL A 21 0.27 18.97 -23.93
CA VAL A 21 -0.20 19.30 -25.29
C VAL A 21 -0.43 18.02 -26.08
N HIS A 22 0.51 17.06 -25.99
CA HIS A 22 0.43 15.79 -26.71
C HIS A 22 -0.80 14.95 -26.32
N LEU A 23 -1.14 14.90 -25.03
CA LEU A 23 -2.35 14.25 -24.51
C LEU A 23 -3.66 14.98 -24.85
N GLY A 24 -3.59 16.12 -25.55
CA GLY A 24 -4.77 16.88 -25.94
C GLY A 24 -5.53 17.54 -24.78
N LEU A 25 -4.92 17.64 -23.59
CA LEU A 25 -5.59 18.08 -22.36
C LEU A 25 -5.99 19.56 -22.35
N LEU A 26 -5.43 20.35 -23.27
CA LEU A 26 -5.76 21.78 -23.44
C LEU A 26 -6.97 22.01 -24.35
N ARG A 27 -7.48 20.97 -25.03
CA ARG A 27 -8.74 21.08 -25.77
C ARG A 27 -9.87 21.07 -24.75
N GLY A 28 -10.78 22.04 -24.80
CA GLY A 28 -11.84 22.21 -23.79
C GLY A 28 -12.80 21.02 -23.63
N ARG A 29 -12.70 20.02 -24.50
CA ARG A 29 -13.43 18.75 -24.52
C ARG A 29 -12.41 17.62 -24.72
N TYR A 30 -12.37 16.64 -23.81
CA TYR A 30 -11.40 15.54 -23.87
C TYR A 30 -11.77 14.62 -25.05
N LEU A 31 -10.86 14.44 -26.01
CA LEU A 31 -11.07 13.60 -27.21
C LEU A 31 -12.31 13.95 -28.02
N ASP A 32 -12.62 15.25 -28.10
CA ASP A 32 -13.81 15.77 -28.79
C ASP A 32 -15.13 15.20 -28.23
N THR A 33 -15.14 14.84 -26.94
CA THR A 33 -16.33 14.38 -26.21
C THR A 33 -16.92 15.49 -25.34
N ASP A 34 -18.16 15.31 -24.89
CA ASP A 34 -18.85 16.27 -24.01
C ASP A 34 -18.40 16.19 -22.54
N TYR A 35 -17.21 15.62 -22.28
CA TYR A 35 -16.69 15.34 -20.97
C TYR A 35 -15.31 15.97 -20.77
N SER A 36 -15.11 16.51 -19.57
CA SER A 36 -13.78 16.89 -19.10
C SER A 36 -12.91 15.65 -18.84
N LEU A 37 -11.60 15.84 -18.78
CA LEU A 37 -10.67 14.77 -18.38
C LEU A 37 -11.04 14.20 -17.00
N SER A 38 -11.40 15.06 -16.05
CA SER A 38 -11.71 14.64 -14.68
C SER A 38 -12.98 13.80 -14.60
N GLU A 39 -14.04 14.18 -15.33
CA GLU A 39 -15.26 13.37 -15.44
C GLU A 39 -14.97 12.02 -16.11
N SER A 40 -14.22 12.03 -17.21
CA SER A 40 -13.80 10.83 -17.93
C SER A 40 -13.02 9.90 -17.02
N ARG A 41 -12.08 10.44 -16.22
CA ARG A 41 -11.27 9.67 -15.30
C ARG A 41 -12.09 9.13 -14.13
N MET A 42 -13.03 9.91 -13.58
CA MET A 42 -13.94 9.44 -12.54
C MET A 42 -14.81 8.27 -13.03
N MET A 43 -15.38 8.38 -14.24
CA MET A 43 -16.15 7.30 -14.86
C MET A 43 -15.29 6.06 -15.12
N TYR A 44 -14.04 6.22 -15.59
CA TYR A 44 -13.09 5.11 -15.73
C TYR A 44 -12.85 4.41 -14.39
N GLU A 45 -12.55 5.14 -13.32
CA GLU A 45 -12.32 4.51 -12.01
C GLU A 45 -13.56 3.80 -11.48
N LEU A 46 -14.75 4.35 -11.71
CA LEU A 46 -16.01 3.69 -11.36
C LEU A 46 -16.28 2.43 -12.20
N SER A 47 -15.84 2.40 -13.46
CA SER A 47 -15.95 1.19 -14.29
C SER A 47 -15.04 0.06 -13.78
N GLN A 48 -13.86 0.41 -13.23
CA GLN A 48 -12.91 -0.55 -12.67
C GLN A 48 -13.24 -0.94 -11.23
N SER A 49 -13.97 -0.09 -10.49
CA SER A 49 -14.29 -0.32 -9.08
C SER A 49 -15.74 0.13 -8.76
N PRO A 50 -16.75 -0.63 -9.24
CA PRO A 50 -18.15 -0.33 -8.92
C PRO A 50 -18.42 -0.41 -7.42
N GLY A 51 -19.33 0.43 -6.92
CA GLY A 51 -19.69 0.48 -5.51
C GLY A 51 -18.65 1.17 -4.62
N CYS A 52 -17.70 1.94 -5.16
CA CYS A 52 -16.78 2.72 -4.35
C CYS A 52 -17.40 4.05 -3.86
N THR A 53 -16.79 4.68 -2.86
CA THR A 53 -17.29 5.95 -2.31
C THR A 53 -16.69 7.16 -3.02
N ALA A 54 -17.35 8.31 -2.96
CA ALA A 54 -16.78 9.57 -3.43
C ALA A 54 -15.43 9.90 -2.76
N ASN A 55 -15.23 9.53 -1.49
CA ASN A 55 -13.94 9.75 -0.80
C ASN A 55 -12.83 8.83 -1.31
N HIS A 56 -13.17 7.61 -1.72
CA HIS A 56 -12.23 6.71 -2.39
C HIS A 56 -11.76 7.33 -3.73
N LEU A 57 -12.70 7.76 -4.57
CA LEU A 57 -12.40 8.43 -5.84
C LEU A 57 -11.58 9.70 -5.65
N ARG A 58 -11.94 10.53 -4.67
CA ARG A 58 -11.22 11.76 -4.32
C ARG A 58 -9.74 11.48 -4.03
N THR A 59 -9.49 10.48 -3.20
CA THR A 59 -8.14 10.08 -2.80
C THR A 59 -7.36 9.52 -3.99
N LYS A 60 -7.99 8.67 -4.79
CA LYS A 60 -7.37 8.04 -5.97
C LYS A 60 -7.02 9.05 -7.06
N LEU A 61 -7.87 10.05 -7.27
CA LEU A 61 -7.72 11.06 -8.32
C LEU A 61 -6.98 12.33 -7.86
N GLY A 62 -6.68 12.46 -6.56
CA GLY A 62 -6.04 13.65 -6.00
C GLY A 62 -6.87 14.93 -6.11
N LEU A 63 -8.20 14.81 -6.17
CA LEU A 63 -9.12 15.94 -6.33
C LEU A 63 -9.55 16.52 -4.97
N ASP A 64 -9.97 17.79 -4.94
CA ASP A 64 -10.54 18.38 -3.74
C ASP A 64 -11.98 17.88 -3.49
N ALA A 65 -12.41 17.92 -2.23
CA ALA A 65 -13.72 17.41 -1.82
C ALA A 65 -14.88 18.18 -2.47
N GLY A 66 -14.75 19.50 -2.61
CA GLY A 66 -15.79 20.35 -3.19
C GLY A 66 -15.98 20.06 -4.69
N TYR A 67 -14.89 19.94 -5.43
CA TYR A 67 -14.91 19.58 -6.85
C TYR A 67 -15.43 18.15 -7.07
N MET A 68 -14.99 17.18 -6.26
CA MET A 68 -15.51 15.81 -6.31
C MET A 68 -17.04 15.78 -6.11
N SER A 69 -17.56 16.48 -5.08
CA SER A 69 -19.01 16.52 -4.85
C SER A 69 -19.80 17.17 -5.99
N ARG A 70 -19.26 18.24 -6.62
CA ARG A 70 -19.89 18.86 -7.80
C ARG A 70 -19.91 17.90 -8.99
N MET A 71 -18.84 17.15 -9.21
CA MET A 71 -18.73 16.19 -10.31
C MET A 71 -19.67 15.00 -10.13
N VAL A 72 -19.72 14.41 -8.93
CA VAL A 72 -20.69 13.36 -8.59
C VAL A 72 -22.10 13.84 -8.90
N ARG A 73 -22.48 15.03 -8.41
CA ARG A 73 -23.81 15.60 -8.65
C ARG A 73 -24.11 15.75 -10.14
N SER A 74 -23.20 16.37 -10.89
CA SER A 74 -23.38 16.60 -12.33
C SER A 74 -23.53 15.30 -13.12
N LEU A 75 -22.70 14.29 -12.83
CA LEU A 75 -22.80 12.99 -13.50
C LEU A 75 -24.07 12.22 -13.12
N THR A 76 -24.58 12.38 -11.88
CA THR A 76 -25.86 11.80 -11.46
C THR A 76 -27.03 12.49 -12.14
N GLU A 77 -27.04 13.83 -12.21
CA GLU A 77 -28.07 14.61 -12.92
C GLU A 77 -28.13 14.26 -14.41
N ARG A 78 -26.98 13.91 -15.01
CA ARG A 78 -26.86 13.41 -16.39
C ARG A 78 -27.21 11.93 -16.56
N GLY A 79 -27.57 11.23 -15.48
CA GLY A 79 -27.94 9.81 -15.52
C GLY A 79 -26.79 8.86 -15.87
N LEU A 80 -25.54 9.26 -15.60
CA LEU A 80 -24.33 8.47 -15.92
C LEU A 80 -23.83 7.67 -14.73
N ILE A 81 -24.08 8.16 -13.51
CA ILE A 81 -23.76 7.45 -12.28
C ILE A 81 -24.98 7.41 -11.37
N GLU A 82 -25.04 6.37 -10.56
CA GLU A 82 -26.05 6.18 -9.53
C GLU A 82 -25.40 5.89 -8.17
N GLY A 83 -26.14 6.11 -7.10
CA GLY A 83 -25.65 5.96 -5.74
C GLY A 83 -26.64 5.22 -4.84
N VAL A 84 -26.17 4.18 -4.16
CA VAL A 84 -26.94 3.41 -3.18
C VAL A 84 -26.35 3.61 -1.79
N ARG A 85 -27.21 3.75 -0.77
CA ARG A 85 -26.76 3.83 0.63
C ARG A 85 -26.09 2.52 1.03
N SER A 86 -24.90 2.61 1.62
CA SER A 86 -24.20 1.43 2.13
C SER A 86 -24.98 0.79 3.27
N ALA A 87 -25.15 -0.53 3.21
CA ALA A 87 -25.76 -1.32 4.28
C ALA A 87 -24.87 -1.38 5.54
N ARG A 88 -23.55 -1.24 5.37
CA ARG A 88 -22.56 -1.30 6.46
C ARG A 88 -22.34 0.05 7.14
N ASP A 89 -22.46 1.14 6.39
CA ASP A 89 -22.39 2.51 6.91
C ASP A 89 -23.40 3.40 6.19
N LYS A 90 -24.53 3.69 6.84
CA LYS A 90 -25.62 4.49 6.26
C LYS A 90 -25.18 5.90 5.84
N ARG A 91 -24.06 6.40 6.37
CA ARG A 91 -23.49 7.70 5.99
C ARG A 91 -22.77 7.66 4.65
N ALA A 92 -22.33 6.47 4.21
CA ALA A 92 -21.65 6.27 2.94
C ALA A 92 -22.65 6.00 1.80
N THR A 93 -22.37 6.61 0.64
CA THR A 93 -23.04 6.30 -0.63
C THR A 93 -22.04 5.55 -1.51
N LEU A 94 -22.44 4.37 -1.98
CA LEU A 94 -21.70 3.53 -2.91
C LEU A 94 -22.12 3.92 -4.33
N LEU A 95 -21.16 4.35 -5.14
CA LEU A 95 -21.38 4.87 -6.48
C LEU A 95 -21.07 3.81 -7.53
N SER A 96 -21.89 3.77 -8.58
CA SER A 96 -21.70 2.90 -9.75
C SER A 96 -22.06 3.63 -11.04
N LEU A 97 -21.53 3.19 -12.18
CA LEU A 97 -22.00 3.65 -13.48
C LEU A 97 -23.38 3.08 -13.77
N THR A 98 -24.26 3.88 -14.37
CA THR A 98 -25.48 3.37 -15.02
C THR A 98 -25.15 2.69 -16.34
N ALA A 99 -26.11 2.05 -17.00
CA ALA A 99 -25.92 1.50 -18.35
C ALA A 99 -25.48 2.58 -19.37
N ASN A 100 -26.02 3.80 -19.25
CA ASN A 100 -25.61 4.94 -20.07
C ASN A 100 -24.16 5.37 -19.74
N GLY A 101 -23.80 5.44 -18.46
CA GLY A 101 -22.43 5.73 -18.03
C GLY A 101 -21.41 4.71 -18.55
N GLN A 102 -21.78 3.42 -18.57
CA GLN A 102 -20.96 2.36 -19.14
C GLN A 102 -20.76 2.52 -20.66
N ALA A 103 -21.81 2.86 -21.41
CA ALA A 103 -21.70 3.11 -22.84
C ALA A 103 -20.79 4.32 -23.14
N VAL A 104 -20.92 5.40 -22.38
CA VAL A 104 -20.09 6.60 -22.50
C VAL A 104 -18.62 6.29 -22.24
N ILE A 105 -18.30 5.60 -21.14
CA ILE A 105 -16.90 5.31 -20.83
C ILE A 105 -16.28 4.31 -21.83
N ALA A 106 -17.09 3.41 -22.40
CA ALA A 106 -16.64 2.53 -23.47
C ALA A 106 -16.26 3.31 -24.73
N ASP A 107 -17.06 4.29 -25.15
CA ASP A 107 -16.73 5.17 -26.29
C ASP A 107 -15.46 5.99 -26.02
N ILE A 108 -15.34 6.60 -24.83
CA ILE A 108 -14.13 7.33 -24.43
C ILE A 108 -12.91 6.41 -24.49
N ASN A 109 -12.97 5.22 -23.90
CA ASN A 109 -11.85 4.26 -23.90
C ASN A 109 -11.47 3.80 -25.32
N HIS A 110 -12.45 3.61 -26.19
CA HIS A 110 -12.22 3.28 -27.60
C HIS A 110 -11.48 4.41 -28.32
N ARG A 111 -11.87 5.67 -28.10
CA ARG A 111 -11.19 6.86 -28.65
C ARG A 111 -9.75 7.00 -28.14
N VAL A 112 -9.55 6.87 -26.82
CA VAL A 112 -8.20 6.90 -26.19
C VAL A 112 -7.31 5.84 -26.83
N SER A 113 -7.83 4.60 -26.95
CA SER A 113 -7.08 3.47 -27.49
C SER A 113 -6.73 3.69 -28.95
N SER A 114 -7.70 4.15 -29.76
CA SER A 114 -7.50 4.44 -31.18
C SER A 114 -6.48 5.56 -31.42
N GLU A 115 -6.45 6.59 -30.57
CA GLU A 115 -5.42 7.64 -30.63
C GLU A 115 -4.04 7.10 -30.22
N THR A 116 -3.98 6.31 -29.15
CA THR A 116 -2.73 5.69 -28.68
C THR A 116 -2.15 4.75 -29.74
N VAL A 117 -2.98 3.93 -30.39
CA VAL A 117 -2.56 3.04 -31.50
C VAL A 117 -2.04 3.87 -32.67
N ARG A 118 -2.77 4.90 -33.11
CA ARG A 118 -2.30 5.79 -34.19
C ARG A 118 -0.97 6.48 -33.89
N MET A 119 -0.73 6.86 -32.62
CA MET A 119 0.55 7.41 -32.19
C MET A 119 1.67 6.37 -32.28
N LEU A 120 1.42 5.14 -31.83
CA LEU A 120 2.39 4.04 -31.87
C LEU A 120 2.68 3.56 -33.30
N ASP A 121 1.70 3.60 -34.20
CA ASP A 121 1.85 3.22 -35.61
C ASP A 121 2.78 4.18 -36.39
N GLN A 122 2.97 5.40 -35.90
CA GLN A 122 3.94 6.35 -36.47
C GLN A 122 5.38 6.04 -36.07
N LEU A 123 5.61 5.07 -35.17
CA LEU A 123 6.92 4.71 -34.63
C LEU A 123 7.42 3.37 -35.16
N GLY A 124 8.72 3.28 -35.45
CA GLY A 124 9.38 2.00 -35.70
C GLY A 124 9.32 1.08 -34.47
N GLU A 125 9.52 -0.23 -34.67
CA GLU A 125 9.46 -1.23 -33.59
C GLU A 125 10.47 -0.93 -32.46
N THR A 126 11.71 -0.56 -32.80
CA THR A 126 12.75 -0.18 -31.83
C THR A 126 12.34 1.04 -31.01
N GLN A 127 11.82 2.09 -31.66
CA GLN A 127 11.37 3.31 -30.98
C GLN A 127 10.17 3.04 -30.06
N ARG A 128 9.26 2.15 -30.47
CA ARG A 128 8.15 1.71 -29.60
C ARG A 128 8.68 1.01 -28.36
N ALA A 129 9.62 0.07 -28.50
CA ALA A 129 10.22 -0.63 -27.37
C ALA A 129 10.92 0.34 -26.40
N GLU A 130 11.71 1.28 -26.92
CA GLU A 130 12.39 2.30 -26.13
C GLU A 130 11.40 3.21 -25.37
N LEU A 131 10.36 3.69 -26.06
CA LEU A 131 9.33 4.52 -25.45
C LEU A 131 8.58 3.78 -24.33
N LEU A 132 8.15 2.54 -24.58
CA LEU A 132 7.44 1.72 -23.59
C LEU A 132 8.32 1.43 -22.37
N ALA A 133 9.61 1.13 -22.57
CA ALA A 133 10.57 0.94 -21.49
C ALA A 133 10.76 2.23 -20.67
N ALA A 134 10.93 3.37 -21.33
CA ALA A 134 11.08 4.66 -20.66
C ALA A 134 9.84 5.05 -19.85
N MET A 135 8.64 4.90 -20.42
CA MET A 135 7.37 5.17 -19.73
C MET A 135 7.17 4.23 -18.53
N SER A 136 7.53 2.94 -18.67
CA SER A 136 7.52 1.99 -17.56
C SER A 136 8.46 2.45 -16.44
N LYS A 137 9.70 2.85 -16.79
CA LYS A 137 10.69 3.30 -15.82
C LYS A 137 10.28 4.60 -15.12
N VAL A 138 9.70 5.55 -15.84
CA VAL A 138 9.14 6.78 -15.27
C VAL A 138 8.02 6.44 -14.29
N ARG A 139 7.11 5.52 -14.66
CA ARG A 139 6.04 5.07 -13.77
C ARG A 139 6.61 4.40 -12.52
N GLU A 140 7.59 3.52 -12.65
CA GLU A 140 8.28 2.86 -11.53
C GLU A 140 8.88 3.89 -10.57
N ILE A 141 9.63 4.87 -11.09
CA ILE A 141 10.32 5.89 -10.28
C ILE A 141 9.33 6.84 -9.58
N LEU A 142 8.23 7.20 -10.25
CA LEU A 142 7.25 8.17 -9.74
C LEU A 142 6.09 7.55 -8.97
N SER A 143 5.88 6.23 -9.06
CA SER A 143 4.82 5.56 -8.31
C SER A 143 5.21 5.41 -6.84
N PRO A 144 4.24 5.57 -5.91
CA PRO A 144 4.47 5.12 -4.55
C PRO A 144 4.74 3.61 -4.57
N PRO A 145 5.65 3.10 -3.73
CA PRO A 145 6.03 1.69 -3.74
C PRO A 145 4.81 0.81 -3.48
N SER A 146 4.58 -0.20 -4.33
CA SER A 146 3.46 -1.13 -4.15
C SER A 146 3.73 -2.00 -2.93
N THR A 147 3.00 -1.74 -1.84
CA THR A 147 3.19 -2.45 -0.58
C THR A 147 2.04 -3.41 -0.35
N HIS A 148 2.35 -4.68 -0.12
CA HIS A 148 1.37 -5.67 0.33
C HIS A 148 1.95 -6.53 1.44
N LEU A 149 1.08 -7.04 2.31
CA LEU A 149 1.46 -7.92 3.42
C LEU A 149 0.84 -9.30 3.18
N VAL A 150 1.60 -10.34 3.48
CA VAL A 150 1.12 -11.73 3.48
C VAL A 150 1.37 -12.37 4.84
N ARG A 151 0.49 -13.28 5.28
CA ARG A 151 0.81 -14.22 6.35
C ARG A 151 1.70 -15.30 5.73
N ALA A 152 2.92 -15.42 6.22
CA ALA A 152 3.90 -16.36 5.69
C ALA A 152 3.47 -17.80 5.95
N THR A 153 3.71 -18.66 4.97
CA THR A 153 3.58 -20.12 5.03
C THR A 153 4.90 -20.73 4.56
N ALA A 154 4.99 -22.06 4.46
CA ALA A 154 6.13 -22.72 3.82
C ALA A 154 6.48 -22.15 2.42
N ALA A 155 5.50 -21.61 1.69
CA ALA A 155 5.74 -20.96 0.39
C ALA A 155 6.62 -19.69 0.47
N GLN A 156 6.70 -19.05 1.64
CA GLN A 156 7.50 -17.86 1.90
C GLN A 156 8.78 -18.16 2.70
N LEU A 157 9.16 -19.44 2.87
CA LEU A 157 10.31 -19.82 3.69
C LEU A 157 11.61 -19.10 3.29
N ASN A 158 11.88 -18.96 1.99
CA ASN A 158 13.09 -18.28 1.52
C ASN A 158 13.12 -16.79 1.91
N ASP A 159 11.99 -16.10 1.79
CA ASP A 159 11.87 -14.68 2.14
C ASP A 159 11.94 -14.48 3.66
N ALA A 160 11.28 -15.35 4.43
CA ALA A 160 11.37 -15.37 5.89
C ALA A 160 12.82 -15.57 6.34
N ARG A 161 13.51 -16.58 5.81
CA ARG A 161 14.91 -16.85 6.10
C ARG A 161 15.81 -15.66 5.78
N HIS A 162 15.65 -15.06 4.61
CA HIS A 162 16.44 -13.91 4.20
C HIS A 162 16.28 -12.73 5.17
N LEU A 163 15.04 -12.38 5.51
CA LEU A 163 14.74 -11.29 6.45
C LEU A 163 15.21 -11.58 7.88
N LEU A 164 15.07 -12.82 8.34
CA LEU A 164 15.55 -13.22 9.67
C LEU A 164 17.07 -13.19 9.76
N TYR A 165 17.78 -13.59 8.72
CA TYR A 165 19.25 -13.49 8.70
C TYR A 165 19.70 -12.03 8.70
N GLU A 166 19.10 -11.16 7.89
CA GLU A 166 19.37 -9.71 7.95
C GLU A 166 19.04 -9.13 9.35
N TYR A 167 17.95 -9.58 9.99
CA TYR A 167 17.59 -9.19 11.36
C TYR A 167 18.65 -9.62 12.39
N PHE A 168 19.11 -10.89 12.34
CA PHE A 168 20.11 -11.40 13.28
C PHE A 168 21.46 -10.74 13.11
N ASP A 169 21.85 -10.41 11.87
CA ASP A 169 23.05 -9.63 11.58
C ASP A 169 22.98 -8.24 12.22
N VAL A 170 21.81 -7.59 12.15
CA VAL A 170 21.59 -6.25 12.73
C VAL A 170 21.56 -6.27 14.27
N ILE A 171 20.93 -7.28 14.89
CA ILE A 171 20.80 -7.36 16.36
C ILE A 171 22.06 -7.98 17.00
N GLY A 172 22.94 -8.60 16.22
CA GLY A 172 24.19 -9.20 16.69
C GLY A 172 23.99 -10.52 17.45
N VAL A 173 22.99 -11.32 17.07
CA VAL A 173 22.71 -12.61 17.72
C VAL A 173 23.53 -13.72 17.06
N VAL A 174 24.26 -14.49 17.86
CA VAL A 174 25.12 -15.60 17.40
C VAL A 174 24.30 -16.86 17.09
N LEU A 175 23.23 -17.12 17.84
CA LEU A 175 22.32 -18.25 17.62
C LEU A 175 21.19 -17.84 16.68
N ARG A 176 21.16 -18.45 15.49
CA ARG A 176 20.14 -18.20 14.46
C ARG A 176 19.23 -19.42 14.37
N ASP A 177 17.95 -19.17 14.14
CA ASP A 177 17.04 -20.25 13.74
C ASP A 177 17.52 -20.81 12.40
N ASP A 178 17.65 -22.13 12.30
CA ASP A 178 17.90 -22.80 11.03
C ASP A 178 16.60 -22.93 10.22
N ASP A 179 16.72 -23.41 8.99
CA ASP A 179 15.57 -23.53 8.07
C ASP A 179 14.47 -24.45 8.63
N ASP A 180 14.84 -25.44 9.44
CA ASP A 180 13.89 -26.37 10.04
C ASP A 180 13.13 -25.73 11.20
N ALA A 181 13.80 -24.94 12.04
CA ALA A 181 13.17 -24.15 13.09
C ALA A 181 12.24 -23.06 12.50
N ILE A 182 12.65 -22.41 11.40
CA ILE A 182 11.80 -21.43 10.71
C ILE A 182 10.58 -22.13 10.12
N ARG A 183 10.76 -23.27 9.46
CA ARG A 183 9.65 -24.04 8.88
C ARG A 183 8.68 -24.52 9.96
N ALA A 184 9.18 -25.10 11.04
CA ALA A 184 8.36 -25.52 12.18
C ALA A 184 7.56 -24.36 12.78
N PHE A 185 8.14 -23.16 12.85
CA PHE A 185 7.43 -21.96 13.27
C PHE A 185 6.33 -21.53 12.29
N LEU A 186 6.58 -21.64 10.98
CA LEU A 186 5.60 -21.28 9.94
C LEU A 186 4.44 -22.27 9.84
N ASP A 187 4.67 -23.53 10.22
CA ASP A 187 3.68 -24.60 10.21
C ASP A 187 2.88 -24.71 11.53
N ASP A 188 3.28 -23.98 12.58
CA ASP A 188 2.56 -23.93 13.85
C ASP A 188 1.34 -23.00 13.75
N ASP A 189 0.14 -23.58 13.79
CA ASP A 189 -1.14 -22.87 13.72
C ASP A 189 -1.34 -21.83 14.82
N SER A 190 -0.70 -22.02 15.98
CA SER A 190 -0.76 -21.09 17.11
C SER A 190 0.18 -19.89 16.94
N SER A 191 1.15 -20.00 16.05
CA SER A 191 2.10 -18.96 15.70
C SER A 191 1.77 -18.33 14.33
N ALA A 192 2.38 -17.18 14.06
CA ALA A 192 2.23 -16.53 12.76
C ALA A 192 3.42 -15.62 12.46
N MET A 193 3.77 -15.51 11.18
CA MET A 193 4.66 -14.46 10.67
C MET A 193 3.96 -13.69 9.56
N TRP A 194 4.21 -12.40 9.48
CA TRP A 194 3.84 -11.58 8.34
C TRP A 194 5.10 -11.09 7.63
N ILE A 195 5.03 -11.06 6.30
CA ILE A 195 6.05 -10.45 5.45
C ILE A 195 5.41 -9.30 4.68
N ALA A 196 6.04 -8.13 4.75
CA ALA A 196 5.72 -7.01 3.90
C ALA A 196 6.58 -7.08 2.64
N TYR A 197 5.95 -6.96 1.48
CA TYR A 197 6.60 -6.85 0.19
C TYR A 197 6.50 -5.42 -0.33
N VAL A 198 7.57 -4.94 -0.93
CA VAL A 198 7.62 -3.69 -1.68
C VAL A 198 8.06 -4.01 -3.09
N ASP A 199 7.17 -3.79 -4.06
CA ASP A 199 7.43 -4.06 -5.48
C ASP A 199 7.90 -5.50 -5.74
N GLY A 200 7.31 -6.45 -5.00
CA GLY A 200 7.60 -7.89 -5.09
C GLY A 200 8.82 -8.37 -4.30
N ALA A 201 9.59 -7.46 -3.70
CA ALA A 201 10.73 -7.81 -2.84
C ALA A 201 10.34 -7.85 -1.36
N ALA A 202 10.78 -8.89 -0.65
CA ALA A 202 10.60 -9.00 0.80
C ALA A 202 11.31 -7.84 1.52
N ALA A 203 10.52 -7.03 2.23
CA ALA A 203 10.95 -5.73 2.75
C ALA A 203 11.00 -5.65 4.28
N GLY A 204 10.28 -6.53 4.96
CA GLY A 204 10.26 -6.61 6.42
C GLY A 204 9.34 -7.71 6.92
N CYS A 205 9.50 -8.09 8.18
CA CYS A 205 8.70 -9.13 8.82
C CYS A 205 8.34 -8.77 10.26
N VAL A 206 7.34 -9.48 10.80
CA VAL A 206 7.07 -9.59 12.23
C VAL A 206 6.55 -10.99 12.53
N ALA A 207 6.94 -11.53 13.68
CA ALA A 207 6.50 -12.83 14.17
C ALA A 207 5.64 -12.67 15.43
N MET A 208 4.72 -13.61 15.61
CA MET A 208 3.83 -13.73 16.75
C MET A 208 3.83 -15.17 17.23
N ARG A 209 3.83 -15.38 18.54
CA ARG A 209 3.58 -16.68 19.17
C ARG A 209 2.74 -16.53 20.44
N PRO A 210 2.03 -17.56 20.92
CA PRO A 210 1.35 -17.53 22.20
C PRO A 210 2.34 -17.36 23.37
N LEU A 211 1.89 -16.71 24.44
CA LEU A 211 2.60 -16.70 25.72
C LEU A 211 1.97 -17.75 26.64
N PRO A 212 2.67 -18.86 26.95
CA PRO A 212 2.08 -19.95 27.71
C PRO A 212 1.73 -19.54 29.15
N ASP A 213 2.54 -18.66 29.76
CA ASP A 213 2.40 -18.28 31.17
C ASP A 213 1.39 -17.15 31.41
N ILE A 214 0.85 -16.54 30.34
CA ILE A 214 -0.09 -15.42 30.42
C ILE A 214 -1.31 -15.74 29.58
N ALA A 215 -2.42 -16.08 30.25
CA ALA A 215 -3.66 -16.47 29.60
C ALA A 215 -4.15 -15.42 28.59
N GLY A 216 -4.41 -15.87 27.35
CA GLY A 216 -4.90 -15.02 26.28
C GLY A 216 -3.88 -14.02 25.73
N ALA A 217 -2.59 -14.14 26.07
CA ALA A 217 -1.55 -13.26 25.55
C ALA A 217 -0.77 -13.89 24.39
N VAL A 218 -0.29 -13.03 23.49
CA VAL A 218 0.73 -13.36 22.49
C VAL A 218 1.95 -12.46 22.67
N GLU A 219 3.07 -12.91 22.16
CA GLU A 219 4.32 -12.16 22.10
C GLU A 219 4.63 -11.76 20.65
N CYS A 220 4.89 -10.48 20.43
CA CYS A 220 5.48 -9.98 19.20
C CYS A 220 7.00 -10.17 19.24
N LYS A 221 7.57 -10.79 18.20
CA LYS A 221 9.01 -11.01 18.05
C LYS A 221 9.47 -10.66 16.65
N ARG A 222 10.79 -10.45 16.51
CA ARG A 222 11.48 -10.36 15.20
C ARG A 222 10.85 -9.31 14.25
N LEU A 223 10.41 -8.18 14.81
CA LEU A 223 9.97 -7.03 14.02
C LEU A 223 11.19 -6.43 13.32
N TYR A 224 11.22 -6.53 11.98
CA TYR A 224 12.34 -6.06 11.17
C TYR A 224 11.86 -5.42 9.88
N VAL A 225 12.56 -4.37 9.44
CA VAL A 225 12.41 -3.76 8.12
C VAL A 225 13.81 -3.44 7.60
N ALA A 226 14.11 -3.96 6.41
CA ALA A 226 15.41 -3.75 5.78
C ALA A 226 15.64 -2.26 5.51
N ASP A 227 16.89 -1.81 5.65
CA ASP A 227 17.25 -0.38 5.67
C ASP A 227 16.72 0.40 4.46
N ARG A 228 16.81 -0.21 3.27
CA ARG A 228 16.32 0.33 1.99
C ARG A 228 14.81 0.60 1.93
N TYR A 229 14.02 -0.01 2.84
CA TYR A 229 12.57 0.13 2.91
C TYR A 229 12.07 0.85 4.17
N ARG A 230 12.96 1.34 5.04
CA ARG A 230 12.59 2.10 6.25
C ARG A 230 11.93 3.42 5.92
N ARG A 231 11.22 3.98 6.92
CA ARG A 231 10.45 5.25 6.83
C ARG A 231 9.27 5.24 5.85
N ARG A 232 8.80 4.04 5.46
CA ARG A 232 7.61 3.82 4.61
C ARG A 232 6.37 3.34 5.36
N GLY A 233 6.42 3.32 6.70
CA GLY A 233 5.31 2.84 7.55
C GLY A 233 5.18 1.31 7.66
N LEU A 234 6.13 0.54 7.13
CA LEU A 234 6.06 -0.94 7.10
C LEU A 234 5.97 -1.56 8.49
N SER A 235 6.78 -1.11 9.46
CA SER A 235 6.72 -1.64 10.83
C SER A 235 5.35 -1.43 11.47
N GLN A 236 4.70 -0.30 11.18
CA GLN A 236 3.34 -0.01 11.67
C GLN A 236 2.31 -0.91 11.00
N ALA A 237 2.43 -1.16 9.69
CA ALA A 237 1.55 -2.07 8.96
C ALA A 237 1.68 -3.52 9.46
N LEU A 238 2.92 -3.99 9.67
CA LEU A 238 3.22 -5.31 10.20
C LEU A 238 2.63 -5.51 11.60
N MET A 239 2.85 -4.55 12.50
CA MET A 239 2.28 -4.61 13.87
C MET A 239 0.75 -4.63 13.86
N ARG A 240 0.10 -3.84 13.00
CA ARG A 240 -1.37 -3.87 12.86
C ARG A 240 -1.87 -5.22 12.37
N ALA A 241 -1.21 -5.83 11.37
CA ALA A 241 -1.59 -7.14 10.88
C ALA A 241 -1.50 -8.22 11.97
N LEU A 242 -0.45 -8.15 12.80
CA LEU A 242 -0.29 -9.00 13.98
C LEU A 242 -1.42 -8.78 15.00
N GLU A 243 -1.67 -7.54 15.40
CA GLU A 243 -2.70 -7.19 16.39
C GLU A 243 -4.10 -7.59 15.93
N GLU A 244 -4.44 -7.32 14.67
CA GLU A 244 -5.72 -7.70 14.06
C GLU A 244 -5.91 -9.22 13.99
N HIS A 245 -4.82 -9.97 13.79
CA HIS A 245 -4.88 -11.42 13.82
C HIS A 245 -5.03 -11.96 15.24
N ALA A 246 -4.24 -11.44 16.19
CA ALA A 246 -4.33 -11.81 17.59
C ALA A 246 -5.75 -11.59 18.14
N ALA A 247 -6.35 -10.43 17.86
CA ALA A 247 -7.72 -10.12 18.27
C ALA A 247 -8.74 -11.09 17.64
N ARG A 248 -8.61 -11.39 16.34
CA ARG A 248 -9.48 -12.36 15.66
C ARG A 248 -9.34 -13.80 16.19
N ALA A 249 -8.15 -14.16 16.66
CA ALA A 249 -7.88 -15.45 17.28
C ALA A 249 -8.32 -15.50 18.77
N GLY A 250 -8.89 -14.42 19.31
CA GLY A 250 -9.41 -14.36 20.68
C GLY A 250 -8.37 -14.03 21.75
N HIS A 251 -7.16 -13.61 21.35
CA HIS A 251 -6.18 -13.10 22.30
C HIS A 251 -6.59 -11.72 22.83
N THR A 252 -6.29 -11.47 24.09
CA THR A 252 -6.69 -10.27 24.83
C THR A 252 -5.55 -9.26 24.96
N SER A 253 -4.31 -9.66 24.66
CA SER A 253 -3.15 -8.79 24.81
C SER A 253 -1.95 -9.22 23.95
N VAL A 254 -1.16 -8.24 23.55
CA VAL A 254 0.14 -8.43 22.88
C VAL A 254 1.23 -7.90 23.80
N TYR A 255 2.25 -8.70 24.01
CA TYR A 255 3.46 -8.36 24.75
C TYR A 255 4.66 -8.26 23.81
N LEU A 256 5.63 -7.45 24.18
CA LEU A 256 6.91 -7.36 23.50
C LEU A 256 8.01 -6.95 24.46
N ASP A 257 9.23 -7.32 24.12
CA ASP A 257 10.45 -6.89 24.78
C ASP A 257 11.41 -6.24 23.79
N THR A 258 12.24 -5.32 24.28
CA THR A 258 13.22 -4.60 23.47
C THR A 258 14.41 -4.16 24.31
N LYS A 259 15.50 -3.81 23.64
CA LYS A 259 16.62 -3.05 24.22
C LYS A 259 16.28 -1.57 24.28
N ASP A 260 16.88 -0.88 25.23
CA ASP A 260 16.70 0.55 25.51
C ASP A 260 17.43 1.46 24.51
N ASP A 261 18.45 0.93 23.82
CA ASP A 261 19.16 1.59 22.72
C ASP A 261 18.36 1.59 21.40
N LEU A 262 17.35 0.71 21.25
CA LEU A 262 16.44 0.64 20.11
C LEU A 262 15.35 1.73 20.15
N ARG A 263 15.77 3.00 20.24
CA ARG A 263 14.90 4.18 20.39
C ARG A 263 13.79 4.28 19.34
N ALA A 264 14.08 3.90 18.09
CA ALA A 264 13.10 3.92 17.00
C ALA A 264 11.97 2.89 17.20
N ALA A 265 12.29 1.70 17.76
CA ALA A 265 11.31 0.68 18.07
C ALA A 265 10.44 1.11 19.25
N ILE A 266 11.05 1.61 20.33
CA ILE A 266 10.34 2.14 21.50
C ILE A 266 9.33 3.23 21.08
N GLY A 267 9.79 4.22 20.32
CA GLY A 267 8.91 5.29 19.83
C GLY A 267 7.84 4.82 18.82
N LEU A 268 8.00 3.66 18.18
CA LEU A 268 6.93 3.02 17.43
C LEU A 268 5.90 2.40 18.38
N TYR A 269 6.34 1.64 19.38
CA TYR A 269 5.46 0.96 20.33
C TYR A 269 4.63 1.95 21.16
N ASP A 270 5.24 3.04 21.63
CA ASP A 270 4.52 4.11 22.34
C ASP A 270 3.39 4.69 21.47
N ARG A 271 3.68 5.01 20.19
CA ARG A 271 2.67 5.52 19.25
C ARG A 271 1.57 4.51 18.91
N LEU A 272 1.86 3.22 19.04
CA LEU A 272 0.90 2.14 18.84
C LEU A 272 0.07 1.86 20.11
N GLY A 273 0.35 2.54 21.22
CA GLY A 273 -0.37 2.39 22.48
C GLY A 273 0.10 1.20 23.32
N TYR A 274 1.36 0.77 23.14
CA TYR A 274 1.98 -0.14 24.09
C TYR A 274 2.43 0.64 25.33
N GLU A 275 2.18 0.05 26.49
CA GLU A 275 2.55 0.60 27.78
C GLU A 275 3.60 -0.29 28.44
N ARG A 276 4.47 0.29 29.26
CA ARG A 276 5.46 -0.50 30.01
C ARG A 276 4.78 -1.51 30.93
N CYS A 277 5.37 -2.69 31.06
CA CYS A 277 4.90 -3.73 31.97
C CYS A 277 6.06 -4.40 32.72
N GLU A 278 5.71 -5.30 33.64
CA GLU A 278 6.68 -6.16 34.31
C GLU A 278 7.35 -7.11 33.31
N ARG A 279 8.56 -7.58 33.67
CA ARG A 279 9.29 -8.59 32.91
C ARG A 279 8.45 -9.86 32.84
N TYR A 280 8.16 -10.32 31.63
CA TYR A 280 7.33 -11.51 31.37
C TYR A 280 8.11 -12.67 30.74
N ASN A 281 9.39 -12.48 30.42
CA ASN A 281 10.27 -13.52 29.87
C ASN A 281 11.72 -13.36 30.37
N ASP A 282 12.51 -14.41 30.17
CA ASP A 282 13.91 -14.48 30.57
C ASP A 282 14.88 -14.02 29.47
N ASN A 283 14.44 -13.20 28.50
CA ASN A 283 15.36 -12.68 27.47
C ASN A 283 16.47 -11.85 28.16
N PRO A 284 17.73 -12.32 28.17
CA PRO A 284 18.80 -11.64 28.90
C PRO A 284 19.22 -10.34 28.22
N GLN A 285 18.87 -10.19 26.93
CA GLN A 285 19.18 -9.00 26.15
C GLN A 285 18.13 -7.90 26.30
N ALA A 286 16.95 -8.20 26.83
CA ALA A 286 15.86 -7.24 26.95
C ALA A 286 15.99 -6.39 28.22
N THR A 287 15.86 -5.08 28.04
CA THR A 287 15.89 -4.09 29.12
C THR A 287 14.55 -3.35 29.28
N ILE A 288 13.66 -3.44 28.30
CA ILE A 288 12.32 -2.83 28.31
C ILE A 288 11.28 -3.88 27.95
N PHE A 289 10.17 -3.89 28.70
CA PHE A 289 9.02 -4.76 28.50
C PHE A 289 7.78 -3.89 28.31
N MET A 290 6.97 -4.22 27.32
CA MET A 290 5.75 -3.48 27.02
C MET A 290 4.61 -4.41 26.68
N ARG A 291 3.38 -3.96 26.93
CA ARG A 291 2.16 -4.68 26.58
C ARG A 291 1.10 -3.73 26.01
N LYS A 292 0.20 -4.29 25.23
CA LYS A 292 -1.02 -3.62 24.76
C LYS A 292 -2.21 -4.55 24.93
N ARG A 293 -3.29 -4.05 25.52
CA ARG A 293 -4.57 -4.79 25.56
C ARG A 293 -5.25 -4.66 24.20
N LEU A 294 -5.78 -5.77 23.71
CA LEU A 294 -6.61 -5.83 22.51
C LEU A 294 -8.07 -5.59 22.94
N GLY A 295 -8.78 -4.76 22.17
CA GLY A 295 -10.16 -4.36 22.44
C GLY A 295 -11.17 -5.26 21.74
#